data_AF-A0A3Q2NR34-F1
#
_entry.id   AF-A0A3Q2NR34-F1
#
_cell.length_a   1.000
_cell.length_b   1.000
_cell.length_c   1.000
_cell.angle_alpha   90.00
_cell.angle_beta   90.00
_cell.angle_gamma   90.00
#
_symmetry.space_group_name_H-M   'P 1'
#
loop_
_entity.id
_entity.type
_entity.pdbx_description
1 polymer ?
#
loop_
_entity_poly.entity_id
_entity_poly.type
_entity_poly.pdbx_seq_one_letter_code
_entity_poly.pdbx_strand_id
1 'polypeptide(L)'
;RFLTSLSDIGQLISVSRAIYGRRSNNETCPHAKTENTSCSGSAAKVAQSCNGKESCSVQVTNKEFGDPCPGTYKYLEVNYTCQGVCDSPKLNLTGKKASQSSNYTDNDEISYIADRAFDGNHSICSHTKEETNSWWRIDLQGVYNISCISIYNTVRNDNVNLDGAKIYIGNSLQNNGISNTLVKSISGFTNGQINGYELSP
;
A
#
# COMPACT_ATOMS: atom_id res chain seq x y z
N ARG A 1 13.52 -17.55 -17.15
CA ARG A 1 13.75 -16.19 -16.60
C ARG A 1 12.67 -15.94 -15.57
N PHE A 2 13.00 -15.32 -14.44
CA PHE A 2 12.01 -14.97 -13.42
C PHE A 2 11.26 -13.70 -13.85
N LEU A 3 10.00 -13.60 -13.47
CA LEU A 3 9.29 -12.32 -13.46
C LEU A 3 9.34 -11.79 -12.03
N THR A 4 9.78 -10.55 -11.86
CA THR A 4 9.69 -9.81 -10.59
C THR A 4 8.67 -8.70 -10.77
N SER A 5 7.60 -8.72 -9.98
CA SER A 5 6.67 -7.60 -9.88
C SER A 5 6.84 -6.95 -8.51
N LEU A 6 6.94 -5.63 -8.49
CA LEU A 6 7.03 -4.80 -7.30
C LEU A 6 5.84 -3.84 -7.30
N SER A 7 5.16 -3.74 -6.17
CA SER A 7 4.29 -2.60 -5.86
C SER A 7 4.99 -1.68 -4.86
N ASP A 8 4.51 -0.45 -4.79
CA ASP A 8 4.89 0.46 -3.70
C ASP A 8 4.40 -0.11 -2.37
N ILE A 9 5.10 0.19 -1.27
CA ILE A 9 4.78 -0.32 0.07
C ILE A 9 3.44 0.28 0.51
N GLY A 10 2.52 -0.57 0.97
CA GLY A 10 1.11 -0.19 1.21
C GLY A 10 0.19 -0.31 0.00
N GLN A 11 0.69 -0.79 -1.14
CA GLN A 11 -0.10 -1.27 -2.27
C GLN A 11 0.15 -2.75 -2.50
N LEU A 12 -0.89 -3.49 -2.88
CA LEU A 12 -0.82 -4.92 -3.17
C LEU A 12 -0.99 -5.17 -4.66
N ILE A 13 -0.22 -6.12 -5.19
CA ILE A 13 -0.35 -6.56 -6.57
C ILE A 13 -1.75 -7.16 -6.79
N SER A 14 -2.37 -6.75 -7.89
CA SER A 14 -3.64 -7.27 -8.39
C SER A 14 -3.48 -7.59 -9.89
N VAL A 15 -3.32 -8.87 -10.19
CA VAL A 15 -3.13 -9.36 -11.56
C VAL A 15 -4.47 -9.40 -12.28
N SER A 16 -4.60 -8.63 -13.36
CA SER A 16 -5.80 -8.58 -14.20
C SER A 16 -5.76 -9.59 -15.35
N ARG A 17 -4.56 -9.89 -15.88
CA ARG A 17 -4.38 -10.89 -16.94
C ARG A 17 -2.97 -11.47 -16.91
N ALA A 18 -2.85 -12.78 -17.13
CA ALA A 18 -1.55 -13.41 -17.35
C ALA A 18 -1.67 -14.51 -18.42
N ILE A 19 -0.76 -14.50 -19.40
CA ILE A 19 -0.70 -15.48 -20.49
C ILE A 19 0.72 -15.99 -20.65
N TYR A 20 0.86 -17.32 -20.74
CA TYR A 20 2.11 -17.97 -21.11
C TYR A 20 2.00 -18.48 -22.54
N GLY A 21 2.84 -18.01 -23.46
CA GLY A 21 2.69 -18.32 -24.87
C GLY A 21 3.52 -17.41 -25.78
N ARG A 22 3.06 -17.19 -27.01
CA ARG A 22 3.62 -16.22 -27.94
C ARG A 22 2.50 -15.58 -28.76
N ARG A 23 2.39 -14.25 -28.67
CA ARG A 23 1.41 -13.46 -29.42
C ARG A 23 2.01 -12.45 -30.41
N SER A 24 3.32 -12.32 -30.43
CA SER A 24 4.07 -11.53 -31.40
C SER A 24 5.20 -12.39 -31.98
N ASN A 25 5.63 -12.04 -33.18
CA ASN A 25 6.67 -12.69 -33.95
C ASN A 25 8.05 -12.42 -33.31
N ASN A 26 9.03 -11.90 -34.05
CA ASN A 26 10.37 -11.66 -33.55
C ASN A 26 10.53 -10.34 -32.77
N GLU A 27 9.47 -9.54 -32.61
CA GLU A 27 9.55 -8.28 -31.86
C GLU A 27 9.71 -8.52 -30.35
N THR A 28 8.92 -9.43 -29.78
CA THR A 28 8.94 -9.72 -28.34
C THR A 28 9.73 -10.99 -28.06
N CYS A 29 10.75 -10.89 -27.21
CA CYS A 29 11.68 -11.98 -26.88
C CYS A 29 12.17 -12.72 -28.14
N PRO A 30 13.00 -12.07 -28.97
CA PRO A 30 13.48 -12.61 -30.23
C PRO A 30 14.24 -13.93 -30.03
N HIS A 31 13.87 -14.94 -30.82
CA HIS A 31 14.46 -16.28 -30.77
C HIS A 31 14.16 -17.02 -32.08
N ALA A 32 14.70 -18.24 -32.24
CA ALA A 32 14.23 -19.17 -33.26
C ALA A 32 12.77 -19.62 -32.99
N LYS A 33 12.03 -20.00 -34.05
CA LYS A 33 10.67 -20.57 -33.99
C LYS A 33 9.62 -19.67 -33.33
N THR A 34 9.41 -18.49 -33.92
CA THR A 34 8.51 -17.43 -33.41
C THR A 34 7.27 -17.21 -34.27
N GLU A 35 7.04 -18.09 -35.26
CA GLU A 35 6.00 -17.94 -36.28
C GLU A 35 4.60 -18.21 -35.71
N ASN A 36 4.49 -19.05 -34.68
CA ASN A 36 3.21 -19.34 -34.02
C ASN A 36 2.84 -18.24 -33.02
N THR A 37 2.20 -17.19 -33.52
CA THR A 37 1.69 -16.04 -32.73
C THR A 37 0.27 -16.27 -32.18
N SER A 38 -0.32 -17.44 -32.43
CA SER A 38 -1.60 -17.84 -31.81
C SER A 38 -1.38 -18.71 -30.57
N CYS A 39 -0.14 -18.95 -30.16
CA CYS A 39 0.17 -19.75 -28.99
C CYS A 39 -0.21 -18.99 -27.71
N SER A 40 -1.21 -19.49 -26.98
CA SER A 40 -1.63 -18.90 -25.71
C SER A 40 -2.10 -19.98 -24.74
N GLY A 41 -1.53 -19.97 -23.53
CA GLY A 41 -1.94 -20.79 -22.41
C GLY A 41 -2.25 -19.92 -21.18
N SER A 42 -3.04 -20.46 -20.26
CA SER A 42 -3.33 -19.80 -18.98
C SER A 42 -2.07 -19.65 -18.13
N ALA A 43 -1.89 -18.48 -17.53
CA ALA A 43 -0.86 -18.25 -16.51
C ALA A 43 -1.48 -17.86 -15.16
N ALA A 44 -2.62 -18.46 -14.80
CA ALA A 44 -3.33 -18.21 -13.54
C ALA A 44 -2.45 -18.34 -12.28
N LYS A 45 -1.40 -19.17 -12.34
CA LYS A 45 -0.43 -19.34 -11.25
C LYS A 45 0.27 -18.03 -10.86
N VAL A 46 0.40 -17.07 -11.79
CA VAL A 46 0.92 -15.73 -11.49
C VAL A 46 0.02 -15.01 -10.50
N ALA A 47 -1.29 -14.95 -10.75
CA ALA A 47 -2.25 -14.34 -9.83
C ALA A 47 -2.27 -15.06 -8.47
N GLN A 48 -2.25 -16.40 -8.46
CA GLN A 48 -2.18 -17.19 -7.23
C GLN A 48 -0.91 -16.91 -6.41
N SER A 49 0.20 -16.62 -7.09
CA SER A 49 1.48 -16.40 -6.43
C SER A 49 1.67 -14.96 -5.98
N CYS A 50 1.07 -13.99 -6.69
CA CYS A 50 1.39 -12.57 -6.57
C CYS A 50 0.27 -11.70 -6.01
N ASN A 51 -1.01 -12.07 -6.17
CA ASN A 51 -2.09 -11.24 -5.65
C ASN A 51 -1.98 -11.06 -4.14
N GLY A 52 -2.21 -9.83 -3.66
CA GLY A 52 -2.15 -9.53 -2.23
C GLY A 52 -0.74 -9.41 -1.65
N LYS A 53 0.31 -9.39 -2.49
CA LYS A 53 1.71 -9.19 -2.06
C LYS A 53 2.26 -7.88 -2.55
N GLU A 54 3.23 -7.34 -1.80
CA GLU A 54 3.97 -6.14 -2.21
C GLU A 54 5.08 -6.46 -3.24
N SER A 55 5.59 -7.68 -3.18
CA SER A 55 6.60 -8.19 -4.10
C SER A 55 6.37 -9.66 -4.38
N CYS A 56 6.56 -10.06 -5.64
CA CYS A 56 6.39 -11.43 -6.07
C CYS A 56 7.44 -11.81 -7.11
N SER A 57 7.95 -13.03 -6.99
CA SER A 57 8.83 -13.64 -7.99
C SER A 57 8.28 -14.99 -8.42
N VAL A 58 8.09 -15.19 -9.73
CA VAL A 58 7.53 -16.41 -10.28
C VAL A 58 8.52 -17.06 -11.25
N GLN A 59 8.75 -18.37 -11.08
CA GLN A 59 9.53 -19.15 -12.02
C GLN A 59 8.71 -19.51 -13.27
N VAL A 60 9.16 -19.02 -14.43
CA VAL A 60 8.49 -19.27 -15.70
C VAL A 60 9.11 -20.49 -16.40
N THR A 61 8.44 -21.63 -16.28
CA THR A 61 8.82 -22.88 -16.95
C THR A 61 7.59 -23.67 -17.43
N ASN A 62 7.77 -24.56 -18.41
CA ASN A 62 6.74 -25.49 -18.87
C ASN A 62 6.20 -26.40 -17.74
N LYS A 63 6.99 -26.67 -16.70
CA LYS A 63 6.55 -27.48 -15.55
C LYS A 63 5.50 -26.74 -14.72
N GLU A 64 5.68 -25.43 -14.56
CA GLU A 64 4.83 -24.60 -13.71
C GLU A 64 3.55 -24.15 -14.41
N PHE A 65 3.59 -24.00 -15.74
CA PHE A 65 2.51 -23.42 -16.56
C PHE A 65 1.94 -24.34 -17.64
N GLY A 66 2.51 -25.53 -17.82
CA GLY A 66 2.23 -26.39 -18.98
C GLY A 66 2.90 -25.88 -20.26
N ASP A 67 2.83 -26.67 -21.33
CA ASP A 67 3.28 -26.26 -22.65
C ASP A 67 2.08 -26.12 -23.62
N PRO A 68 1.60 -24.89 -23.89
CA PRO A 68 0.49 -24.66 -24.81
C PRO A 68 0.87 -24.83 -26.29
N CYS A 69 2.16 -24.87 -26.63
CA CYS A 69 2.63 -25.00 -28.00
C CYS A 69 4.07 -25.58 -28.03
N PRO A 70 4.21 -26.92 -28.04
CA PRO A 70 5.50 -27.57 -28.15
C PRO A 70 6.26 -27.11 -29.39
N GLY A 71 7.56 -26.82 -29.24
CA GLY A 71 8.42 -26.38 -30.35
C GLY A 71 8.39 -24.88 -30.64
N THR A 72 7.51 -24.09 -30.00
CA THR A 72 7.52 -22.62 -30.06
C THR A 72 8.14 -22.05 -28.77
N TYR A 73 9.04 -21.07 -28.94
CA TYR A 73 9.62 -20.35 -27.80
C TYR A 73 8.59 -19.39 -27.22
N LYS A 74 8.32 -19.49 -25.91
CA LYS A 74 7.25 -18.74 -25.24
C LYS A 74 7.80 -17.64 -24.34
N TYR A 75 6.97 -16.65 -24.04
CA TYR A 75 7.15 -15.63 -23.03
C TYR A 75 5.90 -15.53 -22.15
N LEU A 76 6.07 -14.94 -20.96
CA LEU A 76 4.98 -14.63 -20.06
C LEU A 76 4.60 -13.16 -20.25
N GLU A 77 3.33 -12.90 -20.54
CA GLU A 77 2.74 -11.56 -20.59
C GLU A 77 1.82 -11.39 -19.39
N VAL A 78 2.03 -10.34 -18.59
CA VAL A 78 1.25 -10.06 -17.38
C VAL A 78 0.79 -8.62 -17.38
N ASN A 79 -0.51 -8.42 -17.20
CA ASN A 79 -1.10 -7.15 -16.84
C ASN A 79 -1.48 -7.20 -15.37
N TYR A 80 -0.97 -6.26 -14.59
CA TYR A 80 -1.29 -6.12 -13.18
C TYR A 80 -1.38 -4.64 -12.81
N THR A 81 -2.06 -4.36 -11.72
CA THR A 81 -2.12 -3.05 -11.07
C THR A 81 -1.71 -3.20 -9.61
N CYS A 82 -1.23 -2.13 -9.01
CA CYS A 82 -1.01 -2.04 -7.57
C CYS A 82 -2.23 -1.32 -6.97
N GLN A 83 -2.91 -1.93 -6.01
CA GLN A 83 -4.08 -1.37 -5.33
C GLN A 83 -3.72 -1.05 -3.89
N GLY A 84 -4.05 0.14 -3.41
CA GLY A 84 -3.86 0.52 -2.02
C GLY A 84 -4.70 -0.35 -1.09
N VAL A 85 -4.13 -0.74 0.04
CA VAL A 85 -4.79 -1.61 1.03
C VAL A 85 -6.11 -1.01 1.55
N CYS A 86 -6.26 0.32 1.57
CA CYS A 86 -7.46 1.02 2.06
C CYS A 86 -8.26 1.74 0.95
N ASP A 87 -8.44 1.13 -0.23
CA ASP A 87 -8.86 1.85 -1.43
C ASP A 87 -10.34 2.29 -1.52
N SER A 88 -11.29 1.87 -0.68
CA SER A 88 -12.65 2.49 -0.62
C SER A 88 -13.65 1.82 0.35
N PRO A 89 -14.73 2.54 0.74
CA PRO A 89 -14.96 3.98 0.60
C PRO A 89 -14.21 4.79 1.68
N LYS A 90 -13.68 5.96 1.30
CA LYS A 90 -13.01 6.87 2.23
C LYS A 90 -14.03 7.59 3.11
N LEU A 91 -13.76 7.64 4.41
CA LEU A 91 -14.58 8.43 5.34
C LEU A 91 -14.38 9.92 5.07
N ASN A 92 -15.47 10.68 4.95
CA ASN A 92 -15.40 12.13 4.81
C ASN A 92 -15.10 12.79 6.17
N LEU A 93 -13.91 13.38 6.28
CA LEU A 93 -13.44 14.05 7.50
C LEU A 93 -13.68 15.56 7.51
N THR A 94 -14.42 16.12 6.54
CA THR A 94 -14.80 17.54 6.56
C THR A 94 -15.55 17.89 7.85
N GLY A 95 -15.14 19.00 8.48
CA GLY A 95 -15.71 19.51 9.73
C GLY A 95 -15.35 18.71 10.99
N LYS A 96 -14.54 17.67 10.87
CA LYS A 96 -13.98 16.94 12.03
C LYS A 96 -12.86 17.74 12.68
N LYS A 97 -12.49 17.36 13.90
CA LYS A 97 -11.44 18.04 14.67
C LYS A 97 -10.39 17.04 15.12
N ALA A 98 -9.13 17.42 14.98
CA ALA A 98 -8.01 16.66 15.49
C ALA A 98 -7.36 17.37 16.69
N SER A 99 -6.57 16.61 17.44
CA SER A 99 -5.79 17.08 18.58
C SER A 99 -4.52 16.27 18.66
N GLN A 100 -3.47 16.86 19.20
CA GLN A 100 -2.18 16.20 19.38
C GLN A 100 -1.56 16.59 20.72
N SER A 101 -0.52 15.87 21.15
CA SER A 101 0.16 16.10 22.43
C SER A 101 0.75 17.50 22.56
N SER A 102 1.32 18.04 21.48
CA SER A 102 1.89 19.39 21.43
C SER A 102 1.94 19.92 20.00
N ASN A 103 2.00 21.25 19.83
CA ASN A 103 2.18 21.86 18.52
C ASN A 103 3.64 22.32 18.37
N TYR A 104 4.30 21.94 17.27
CA TYR A 104 5.55 22.52 16.84
C TYR A 104 5.32 23.80 16.03
N THR A 105 6.19 24.79 16.21
CA THR A 105 6.23 26.01 15.41
C THR A 105 7.66 26.18 14.91
N ASP A 106 7.83 26.40 13.61
CA ASP A 106 9.15 26.60 13.01
C ASP A 106 9.62 28.07 13.14
N ASN A 107 10.82 28.33 12.62
CA ASN A 107 11.44 29.66 12.65
C ASN A 107 10.70 30.70 11.80
N ASP A 108 9.87 30.25 10.85
CA ASP A 108 9.03 31.10 9.99
C ASP A 108 7.64 31.33 10.63
N GLU A 109 7.50 31.02 11.92
CA GLU A 109 6.26 31.13 12.72
C GLU A 109 5.10 30.25 12.19
N ILE A 110 5.41 29.22 11.39
CA ILE A 110 4.40 28.29 10.90
C ILE A 110 4.08 27.27 12.00
N SER A 111 2.81 27.22 12.42
CA SER A 111 2.34 26.25 13.41
C SER A 111 1.82 24.96 12.77
N TYR A 112 2.39 23.84 13.19
CA TYR A 112 2.08 22.49 12.69
C TYR A 112 1.05 21.79 13.57
N ILE A 113 -0.18 22.30 13.54
CA ILE A 113 -1.31 21.80 14.35
C ILE A 113 -1.87 20.46 13.84
N ALA A 114 -2.62 19.76 14.71
CA ALA A 114 -3.23 18.47 14.42
C ALA A 114 -4.15 18.46 13.20
N ASP A 115 -4.87 19.55 12.94
CA ASP A 115 -5.88 19.63 11.87
C ASP A 115 -5.29 19.60 10.45
N ARG A 116 -3.96 19.67 10.32
CA ARG A 116 -3.24 19.66 9.04
C ARG A 116 -2.96 18.26 8.49
N ALA A 117 -3.45 17.20 9.13
CA ALA A 117 -3.03 15.82 8.84
C ALA A 117 -4.19 14.84 8.55
N PHE A 118 -5.39 15.33 8.22
CA PHE A 118 -6.54 14.44 7.95
C PHE A 118 -7.37 14.80 6.70
N ASP A 119 -7.01 15.85 5.98
CA ASP A 119 -7.72 16.31 4.78
C ASP A 119 -7.24 15.66 3.47
N GLY A 120 -6.18 14.84 3.55
CA GLY A 120 -5.55 14.19 2.40
C GLY A 120 -4.56 15.07 1.63
N ASN A 121 -4.29 16.30 2.10
CA ASN A 121 -3.34 17.20 1.47
C ASN A 121 -1.91 16.91 1.95
N HIS A 122 -1.12 16.19 1.15
CA HIS A 122 0.27 15.84 1.50
C HIS A 122 1.27 17.00 1.44
N SER A 123 0.85 18.21 1.02
CA SER A 123 1.72 19.39 1.04
C SER A 123 1.86 20.00 2.44
N ILE A 124 0.97 19.63 3.36
CA ILE A 124 0.96 20.06 4.76
C ILE A 124 0.99 18.84 5.69
N CYS A 125 1.39 19.08 6.93
CA CYS A 125 1.46 18.04 7.96
C CYS A 125 1.20 18.64 9.35
N SER A 126 0.87 17.76 10.29
CA SER A 126 0.96 18.01 11.73
C SER A 126 2.33 17.62 12.26
N HIS A 127 2.82 18.29 13.30
CA HIS A 127 4.10 17.99 13.92
C HIS A 127 4.06 18.33 15.41
N THR A 128 4.52 17.40 16.25
CA THR A 128 4.65 17.61 17.70
C THR A 128 6.03 18.13 18.06
N LYS A 129 6.23 18.68 19.25
CA LYS A 129 7.58 18.91 19.76
C LYS A 129 8.29 17.56 20.00
N GLU A 130 9.60 17.60 20.18
CA GLU A 130 10.36 16.43 20.62
C GLU A 130 9.94 16.09 22.06
N GLU A 131 9.23 14.98 22.21
CA GLU A 131 8.70 14.52 23.48
C GLU A 131 8.54 13.00 23.49
N THR A 132 8.38 12.41 24.68
CA THR A 132 8.11 10.98 24.82
C THR A 132 6.61 10.72 24.77
N ASN A 133 6.20 9.65 24.08
CA ASN A 133 4.79 9.27 23.94
C ASN A 133 3.92 10.33 23.24
N SER A 134 4.47 10.98 22.21
CA SER A 134 3.70 11.87 21.33
C SER A 134 2.48 11.14 20.75
N TRP A 135 1.36 11.84 20.62
CA TRP A 135 0.13 11.27 20.08
C TRP A 135 -0.61 12.27 19.20
N TRP A 136 -1.36 11.73 18.24
CA TRP A 136 -2.30 12.46 17.41
C TRP A 136 -3.64 11.70 17.41
N ARG A 137 -4.75 12.43 17.46
CA ARG A 137 -6.10 11.88 17.54
C ARG A 137 -7.06 12.72 16.71
N ILE A 138 -8.04 12.08 16.08
CA ILE A 138 -9.18 12.73 15.44
C ILE A 138 -10.49 12.29 16.10
N ASP A 139 -11.37 13.25 16.35
CA ASP A 139 -12.76 13.00 16.77
C ASP A 139 -13.66 12.94 15.53
N LEU A 140 -14.20 11.75 15.26
CA LEU A 140 -15.07 11.49 14.12
C LEU A 140 -16.51 11.98 14.32
N GLN A 141 -16.87 12.46 15.52
CA GLN A 141 -18.20 12.98 15.88
C GLN A 141 -19.35 12.02 15.53
N GLY A 142 -19.07 10.73 15.59
CA GLY A 142 -19.98 9.65 15.23
C GLY A 142 -19.31 8.30 15.38
N VAL A 143 -20.12 7.25 15.38
CA VAL A 143 -19.63 5.86 15.46
C VAL A 143 -19.54 5.30 14.04
N TYR A 144 -18.34 4.86 13.66
CA TYR A 144 -18.06 4.30 12.34
C TYR A 144 -17.43 2.92 12.49
N ASN A 145 -17.74 2.03 11.55
CA ASN A 145 -17.01 0.78 11.41
C ASN A 145 -15.75 1.05 10.58
N ILE A 146 -14.60 1.11 11.23
CA ILE A 146 -13.31 1.41 10.60
C ILE A 146 -12.60 0.09 10.35
N SER A 147 -12.45 -0.29 9.09
CA SER A 147 -11.76 -1.52 8.68
C SER A 147 -10.32 -1.28 8.24
N CYS A 148 -9.96 -0.04 7.91
CA CYS A 148 -8.65 0.29 7.36
C CYS A 148 -8.24 1.72 7.70
N ILE A 149 -6.95 1.94 7.93
CA ILE A 149 -6.36 3.26 8.15
C ILE A 149 -5.16 3.45 7.21
N SER A 150 -5.14 4.57 6.50
CA SER A 150 -4.00 4.99 5.69
C SER A 150 -3.24 6.11 6.39
N ILE A 151 -1.92 5.99 6.46
CA ILE A 151 -1.02 6.99 7.07
C ILE A 151 0.05 7.37 6.06
N TYR A 152 0.29 8.67 5.93
CA TYR A 152 1.36 9.23 5.11
C TYR A 152 2.30 10.03 6.01
N ASN A 153 3.61 9.82 5.84
CA ASN A 153 4.64 10.70 6.41
C ASN A 153 5.62 11.10 5.30
N THR A 154 6.18 12.30 5.39
CA THR A 154 7.03 12.89 4.34
C THR A 154 8.48 12.39 4.40
N VAL A 155 9.33 12.80 3.45
CA VAL A 155 10.77 12.42 3.35
C VAL A 155 11.70 13.58 3.74
N ARG A 156 11.19 14.56 4.49
CA ARG A 156 12.00 15.62 5.09
C ARG A 156 12.95 15.09 6.17
N ASN A 157 14.01 15.84 6.47
CA ASN A 157 15.13 15.40 7.32
C ASN A 157 14.77 15.16 8.80
N ASP A 158 13.64 15.69 9.24
CA ASP A 158 13.05 15.61 10.59
C ASP A 158 12.09 14.42 10.76
N ASN A 159 11.90 13.59 9.73
CA ASN A 159 10.91 12.52 9.79
C ASN A 159 11.32 11.36 10.70
N VAL A 160 10.40 11.04 11.60
CA VAL A 160 10.49 9.86 12.46
C VAL A 160 9.87 8.66 11.73
N ASN A 161 10.56 7.51 11.79
CA ASN A 161 9.94 6.25 11.40
C ASN A 161 8.80 5.93 12.38
N LEU A 162 7.58 5.75 11.88
CA LEU A 162 6.41 5.43 12.69
C LEU A 162 6.30 3.95 13.09
N ASP A 163 7.29 3.11 12.74
CA ASP A 163 7.36 1.73 13.23
C ASP A 163 7.30 1.68 14.76
N GLY A 164 6.44 0.79 15.28
CA GLY A 164 6.17 0.65 16.70
C GLY A 164 5.06 1.55 17.23
N ALA A 165 4.61 2.56 16.47
CA ALA A 165 3.46 3.36 16.86
C ALA A 165 2.18 2.50 16.91
N LYS A 166 1.24 2.89 17.76
CA LYS A 166 0.05 2.10 18.09
C LYS A 166 -1.22 2.83 17.69
N ILE A 167 -2.12 2.12 17.02
CA ILE A 167 -3.41 2.64 16.58
C ILE A 167 -4.49 2.11 17.53
N TYR A 168 -5.20 3.05 18.17
CA TYR A 168 -6.30 2.76 19.07
C TYR A 168 -7.61 3.32 18.49
N ILE A 169 -8.69 2.54 18.55
CA ILE A 169 -10.01 2.94 18.05
C ILE A 169 -11.07 2.64 19.10
N GLY A 170 -11.91 3.63 19.37
CA GLY A 170 -13.05 3.49 20.27
C GLY A 170 -13.68 4.83 20.60
N ASN A 171 -14.64 4.81 21.54
CA ASN A 171 -15.50 5.94 21.86
C ASN A 171 -15.09 6.69 23.14
N SER A 172 -13.93 6.39 23.73
CA SER A 172 -13.45 7.01 24.97
C SER A 172 -12.44 8.12 24.69
N LEU A 173 -12.60 9.25 25.37
CA LEU A 173 -11.60 10.34 25.38
C LEU A 173 -10.57 10.19 26.50
N GLN A 174 -10.76 9.23 27.43
CA GLN A 174 -9.87 9.03 28.57
C GLN A 174 -8.43 8.74 28.14
N ASN A 175 -7.46 9.27 28.90
CA ASN A 175 -6.04 9.10 28.63
C ASN A 175 -5.67 9.43 27.16
N ASN A 176 -6.23 10.51 26.61
CA ASN A 176 -6.04 10.92 25.22
C ASN A 176 -6.41 9.85 24.19
N GLY A 177 -7.30 8.91 24.56
CA GLY A 177 -7.80 7.85 23.68
C GLY A 177 -7.00 6.54 23.74
N ILE A 178 -5.93 6.44 24.53
CA ILE A 178 -5.14 5.19 24.65
C ILE A 178 -5.90 4.08 25.41
N SER A 179 -6.98 4.44 26.14
CA SER A 179 -7.85 3.48 26.81
C SER A 179 -8.82 2.76 25.86
N ASN A 180 -8.83 3.14 24.57
CA ASN A 180 -9.60 2.43 23.56
C ASN A 180 -8.90 1.13 23.13
N THR A 181 -9.54 0.37 22.25
CA THR A 181 -9.02 -0.90 21.74
C THR A 181 -7.79 -0.67 20.86
N LEU A 182 -6.68 -1.34 21.19
CA LEU A 182 -5.52 -1.42 20.30
C LEU A 182 -5.85 -2.31 19.10
N VAL A 183 -5.94 -1.73 17.91
CA VAL A 183 -6.31 -2.45 16.68
C VAL A 183 -5.11 -2.78 15.79
N LYS A 184 -4.00 -2.04 15.93
CA LYS A 184 -2.78 -2.26 15.14
C LYS A 184 -1.54 -1.70 15.83
N SER A 185 -0.41 -2.39 15.67
CA SER A 185 0.93 -1.82 15.83
C SER A 185 1.55 -1.63 14.46
N ILE A 186 2.04 -0.42 14.18
CA ILE A 186 2.63 -0.05 12.90
C ILE A 186 3.96 -0.79 12.74
N SER A 187 4.14 -1.38 11.56
CA SER A 187 5.34 -2.11 11.17
C SER A 187 5.51 -2.04 9.66
N GLY A 188 6.75 -1.92 9.19
CA GLY A 188 7.03 -1.79 7.75
C GLY A 188 6.68 -0.40 7.21
N PHE A 189 6.64 0.61 8.07
CA PHE A 189 6.33 1.98 7.67
C PHE A 189 7.42 2.53 6.76
N THR A 190 7.02 3.11 5.63
CA THR A 190 7.95 3.75 4.70
C THR A 190 7.57 5.20 4.43
N ASN A 191 8.53 6.10 4.63
CA ASN A 191 8.38 7.53 4.35
C ASN A 191 8.18 7.81 2.85
N GLY A 192 7.41 8.86 2.54
CA GLY A 192 7.20 9.33 1.16
C GLY A 192 6.10 8.62 0.39
N GLN A 193 5.37 7.70 1.02
CA GLN A 193 4.23 7.00 0.41
C GLN A 193 3.09 6.77 1.41
N ILE A 194 1.92 6.39 0.88
CA ILE A 194 0.76 6.06 1.70
C ILE A 194 0.93 4.63 2.22
N ASN A 195 0.93 4.46 3.53
CA ASN A 195 1.00 3.18 4.20
C ASN A 195 -0.42 2.80 4.68
N GLY A 196 -0.99 1.74 4.12
CA GLY A 196 -2.33 1.25 4.48
C GLY A 196 -2.28 0.11 5.50
N TYR A 197 -3.16 0.16 6.50
CA TYR A 197 -3.25 -0.81 7.58
C TYR A 197 -4.67 -1.35 7.70
N GLU A 198 -4.87 -2.59 7.24
CA GLU A 198 -6.07 -3.35 7.59
C GLU A 198 -6.10 -3.62 9.10
N LEU A 199 -7.28 -3.36 9.66
CA LEU A 199 -7.57 -3.50 11.07
C LEU A 199 -8.23 -4.86 11.28
N SER A 200 -7.77 -5.56 12.32
CA SER A 200 -8.43 -6.80 12.70
C SER A 200 -9.78 -6.45 13.32
N PRO A 201 -10.87 -7.16 12.98
CA PRO A 201 -12.18 -6.95 13.60
C PRO A 201 -12.17 -7.24 15.11
#